data_AF-A0A3C1HVN2-F1
#
_entry.id   AF-A0A3C1HVN2-F1
#
_cell.length_a   1.000
_cell.length_b   1.000
_cell.length_c   1.000
_cell.angle_alpha   90.00
_cell.angle_beta   90.00
_cell.angle_gamma   90.00
#
_symmetry.space_group_name_H-M   'P 1'
#
loop_
_entity.id
_entity.type
_entity.pdbx_description
1 polymer ?
#
loop_
_entity_poly.entity_id
_entity_poly.type
_entity_poly.pdbx_seq_one_letter_code
_entity_poly.pdbx_strand_id
1 'polypeptide(L)'
;MNKYVKRYCIDAMSGMAQGLFASLLIGTIIKTLGELLLRLGTNPVFEFLVNAGKFAMEGHVVGAAMAVAIGYSLGVPALVLFSLAAVGATANTLGGAGGPLAVYIIAIISSELGNLVSKKTRVDIIVTPLVTILSGTLIAVLCAKW
;
A
#
# COMPACT_ATOMS: atom_id res chain seq x y z
N MET A 1 23.67 -6.81 14.91
CA MET A 1 23.03 -6.45 13.61
C MET A 1 22.67 -4.98 13.64
N ASN A 2 23.11 -4.20 12.65
CA ASN A 2 22.90 -2.75 12.59
C ASN A 2 21.39 -2.42 12.61
N LYS A 3 20.98 -1.52 13.51
CA LYS A 3 19.57 -1.15 13.76
C LYS A 3 18.83 -0.71 12.49
N TYR A 4 19.54 -0.07 11.55
CA TYR A 4 19.02 0.37 10.25
C TYR A 4 18.76 -0.80 9.28
N VAL A 5 19.64 -1.81 9.25
CA VAL A 5 19.48 -2.98 8.37
C VAL A 5 18.27 -3.81 8.79
N LYS A 6 18.04 -3.97 10.10
CA LYS A 6 16.84 -4.64 10.60
C LYS A 6 15.58 -3.86 10.23
N ARG A 7 15.57 -2.54 10.47
CA ARG A 7 14.40 -1.69 10.25
C ARG A 7 13.96 -1.63 8.78
N TYR A 8 14.90 -1.41 7.87
CA TYR A 8 14.57 -1.36 6.45
C TYR A 8 14.44 -2.77 5.87
N CYS A 9 15.48 -3.61 5.89
CA CYS A 9 15.40 -4.90 5.18
C CYS A 9 14.50 -5.94 5.86
N ILE A 10 14.29 -5.93 7.18
CA ILE A 10 13.51 -6.98 7.84
C ILE A 10 12.11 -6.47 8.15
N ASP A 11 12.00 -5.38 8.91
CA ASP A 11 10.71 -4.92 9.41
C ASP A 11 9.84 -4.36 8.27
N ALA A 12 10.40 -3.54 7.36
CA ALA A 12 9.62 -3.04 6.22
C ALA A 12 9.30 -4.14 5.19
N MET A 13 10.21 -5.07 4.91
CA MET A 13 9.90 -6.20 4.00
C MET A 13 8.83 -7.13 4.59
N SER A 14 8.88 -7.37 5.90
CA SER A 14 7.86 -8.15 6.60
C SER A 14 6.50 -7.44 6.57
N GLY A 15 6.48 -6.13 6.79
CA GLY A 15 5.27 -5.30 6.67
C GLY A 15 4.68 -5.34 5.26
N MET A 16 5.52 -5.22 4.23
CA MET A 16 5.09 -5.35 2.84
C MET A 16 4.39 -6.70 2.57
N ALA A 17 5.01 -7.80 3.03
CA ALA A 17 4.43 -9.14 2.87
C ALA A 17 3.06 -9.24 3.55
N GLN A 18 2.93 -8.71 4.76
CA GLN A 18 1.63 -8.67 5.46
C GLN A 18 0.57 -7.89 4.68
N GLY A 19 0.92 -6.74 4.09
CA GLY A 19 -0.01 -5.96 3.25
C GLY A 19 -0.45 -6.71 1.99
N LEU A 20 0.47 -7.42 1.33
CA LEU A 20 0.16 -8.25 0.17
C LEU A 20 -0.75 -9.42 0.54
N PHE A 21 -0.50 -10.08 1.68
CA PHE A 21 -1.35 -11.16 2.17
C PHE A 21 -2.76 -10.67 2.52
N ALA A 22 -2.86 -9.54 3.22
CA ALA A 22 -4.14 -8.99 3.66
C ALA A 22 -5.06 -8.59 2.49
N SER A 23 -4.50 -8.09 1.38
CA SER A 23 -5.27 -7.65 0.22
C SER A 23 -5.35 -8.71 -0.88
N LEU A 24 -4.20 -9.06 -1.48
CA LEU A 24 -4.16 -9.88 -2.69
C LEU A 24 -4.52 -11.34 -2.41
N LEU A 25 -3.92 -11.95 -1.37
CA LEU A 25 -4.18 -13.36 -1.06
C LEU A 25 -5.62 -13.56 -0.54
N ILE A 26 -6.07 -12.73 0.41
CA ILE A 26 -7.47 -12.83 0.86
C ILE A 26 -8.45 -12.51 -0.27
N GLY A 27 -8.15 -11.53 -1.12
CA GLY A 27 -8.94 -11.22 -2.31
C GLY A 27 -9.07 -12.40 -3.28
N THR A 28 -7.98 -13.14 -3.53
CA THR A 28 -8.02 -14.34 -4.39
C THR A 28 -8.83 -15.47 -3.76
N ILE A 29 -8.73 -15.68 -2.44
CA ILE A 29 -9.55 -16.68 -1.74
C ILE A 29 -11.04 -16.35 -1.85
N ILE A 30 -11.42 -15.10 -1.56
CA ILE A 30 -12.82 -14.66 -1.63
C ILE A 30 -13.36 -14.82 -3.06
N LYS A 31 -12.58 -14.40 -4.06
CA LYS A 31 -12.92 -14.53 -5.47
C LYS A 31 -13.10 -16.00 -5.88
N THR A 32 -12.13 -16.86 -5.56
CA THR A 32 -12.17 -18.28 -5.93
C THR A 32 -13.32 -19.01 -5.26
N LEU A 33 -13.63 -18.72 -4.00
CA LEU A 33 -14.82 -19.24 -3.32
C LEU A 33 -16.12 -18.78 -4.01
N GLY A 34 -16.22 -17.49 -4.37
CA GLY A 34 -17.37 -16.97 -5.11
C GLY A 34 -17.56 -17.66 -6.47
N GLU A 35 -16.47 -17.85 -7.22
CA GLU A 35 -16.47 -18.56 -8.51
C GLU A 35 -16.87 -20.04 -8.37
N LEU A 36 -16.44 -20.71 -7.29
CA LEU A 36 -16.84 -22.08 -6.99
C LEU A 36 -18.33 -22.18 -6.64
N LEU A 37 -18.86 -21.25 -5.85
CA LEU A 37 -20.29 -21.23 -5.48
C LEU A 37 -21.19 -20.88 -6.67
N LEU A 38 -20.75 -19.99 -7.56
CA LEU A 38 -21.43 -19.66 -8.82
C LEU A 38 -21.65 -20.89 -9.71
N ARG A 39 -20.77 -21.90 -9.65
CA ARG A 39 -20.93 -23.16 -10.39
C ARG A 39 -22.04 -24.06 -9.82
N LEU A 40 -22.42 -23.90 -8.55
CA LEU A 40 -23.51 -24.66 -7.92
C LEU A 40 -24.89 -24.02 -8.07
N GLY A 41 -24.95 -22.72 -8.38
CA GLY A 41 -26.21 -22.01 -8.63
C GLY A 41 -26.00 -20.51 -8.67
N THR A 42 -26.69 -19.81 -9.58
CA THR A 42 -26.53 -18.37 -9.76
C THR A 42 -27.35 -17.62 -8.70
N ASN A 43 -26.68 -17.11 -7.67
CA ASN A 43 -27.27 -16.25 -6.64
C ASN A 43 -26.58 -14.88 -6.62
N PRO A 44 -27.32 -13.79 -6.34
CA PRO A 44 -26.75 -12.44 -6.27
C PRO A 44 -25.68 -12.30 -5.17
N VAL A 45 -25.77 -13.11 -4.12
CA VAL A 45 -24.79 -13.15 -3.03
C VAL A 45 -23.42 -13.70 -3.52
N PHE A 46 -23.41 -14.60 -4.49
CA PHE A 46 -22.16 -15.20 -4.99
C PHE A 46 -21.44 -14.26 -5.97
N GLU A 47 -22.20 -13.52 -6.80
CA GLU A 47 -21.62 -12.44 -7.61
C GLU A 47 -21.03 -11.32 -6.75
N PHE A 48 -21.69 -10.96 -5.65
CA PHE A 48 -21.11 -10.03 -4.68
C PHE A 48 -19.75 -10.51 -4.16
N LEU A 49 -19.63 -11.80 -3.83
CA LEU A 49 -18.38 -12.39 -3.33
C LEU A 49 -17.25 -12.31 -4.37
N VAL A 50 -17.55 -12.63 -5.63
CA VAL A 50 -16.57 -12.49 -6.73
C VAL A 50 -16.15 -11.04 -6.93
N ASN A 51 -17.09 -10.10 -6.90
CA ASN A 51 -16.80 -8.68 -7.09
C ASN A 51 -16.01 -8.09 -5.92
N ALA A 52 -16.35 -8.48 -4.68
CA ALA A 52 -15.59 -8.10 -3.49
C ALA A 52 -14.15 -8.61 -3.55
N GLY A 53 -13.94 -9.86 -3.96
CA GLY A 53 -12.62 -10.44 -4.16
C GLY A 53 -11.82 -9.72 -5.25
N LYS A 54 -12.45 -9.39 -6.38
CA LYS A 54 -11.82 -8.61 -7.47
C LYS A 54 -11.39 -7.22 -6.99
N PHE A 55 -12.23 -6.54 -6.21
CA PHE A 55 -11.90 -5.23 -5.65
C PHE A 55 -10.73 -5.28 -4.68
N ALA A 56 -10.65 -6.31 -3.82
CA ALA A 56 -9.51 -6.50 -2.93
C ALA A 56 -8.19 -6.81 -3.67
N MET A 57 -8.27 -7.34 -4.89
CA MET A 57 -7.12 -7.63 -5.75
C MET A 57 -6.73 -6.45 -6.64
N GLU A 58 -7.49 -5.37 -6.64
CA GLU A 58 -7.24 -4.23 -7.53
C GLU A 58 -5.90 -3.57 -7.19
N GLY A 59 -5.14 -3.19 -8.22
CA GLY A 59 -3.75 -2.75 -8.05
C GLY A 59 -3.61 -1.58 -7.08
N HIS A 60 -4.53 -0.63 -7.11
CA HIS A 60 -4.53 0.50 -6.18
C HIS A 60 -4.79 0.08 -4.73
N VAL A 61 -5.66 -0.90 -4.49
CA VAL A 61 -6.00 -1.39 -3.14
C VAL A 61 -4.83 -2.18 -2.55
N VAL A 62 -4.26 -3.08 -3.35
CA VAL A 62 -3.08 -3.87 -2.96
C VAL A 62 -1.90 -2.96 -2.65
N GLY A 63 -1.63 -1.97 -3.51
CA GLY A 63 -0.58 -0.99 -3.31
C GLY A 63 -0.76 -0.16 -2.04
N ALA A 64 -2.00 0.31 -1.79
CA ALA A 64 -2.33 1.05 -0.57
C ALA A 64 -2.11 0.19 0.69
N ALA A 65 -2.61 -1.05 0.70
CA ALA A 65 -2.45 -1.97 1.82
C ALA A 65 -0.97 -2.24 2.15
N MET A 66 -0.14 -2.40 1.12
CA MET A 66 1.31 -2.60 1.29
C MET A 66 2.01 -1.37 1.86
N ALA A 67 1.76 -0.18 1.31
CA ALA A 67 2.40 1.04 1.78
C ALA A 67 2.01 1.38 3.22
N VAL A 68 0.74 1.17 3.58
CA VAL A 68 0.25 1.32 4.95
C VAL A 68 0.92 0.31 5.88
N ALA A 69 1.01 -0.97 5.49
CA ALA A 69 1.66 -2.00 6.29
C ALA A 69 3.16 -1.72 6.49
N ILE A 70 3.87 -1.26 5.46
CA ILE A 70 5.27 -0.81 5.56
C ILE A 70 5.39 0.35 6.54
N GLY A 71 4.56 1.38 6.41
CA GLY A 71 4.56 2.52 7.32
C GLY A 71 4.29 2.11 8.77
N TYR A 72 3.35 1.19 8.97
CA TYR A 72 3.04 0.64 10.28
C TYR A 72 4.25 -0.09 10.89
N SER A 73 4.92 -0.96 10.12
CA SER A 73 6.14 -1.64 10.56
C SER A 73 7.32 -0.70 10.83
N LEU A 74 7.39 0.43 10.11
CA LEU A 74 8.39 1.47 10.34
C LEU A 74 8.06 2.37 11.55
N GLY A 75 6.84 2.30 12.09
CA GLY A 75 6.41 3.10 13.23
C GLY A 75 6.25 4.59 12.92
N VAL A 76 5.84 4.94 11.69
CA VAL A 76 5.55 6.34 11.33
C VAL A 76 4.25 6.83 11.99
N PRO A 77 4.11 8.16 12.21
CA PRO A 77 2.92 8.73 12.83
C PRO A 77 1.68 8.53 11.95
N ALA A 78 0.50 8.49 12.58
CA ALA A 78 -0.78 8.17 11.94
C ALA A 78 -1.07 9.01 10.68
N LEU A 79 -0.71 10.30 10.70
CA LEU A 79 -0.93 11.19 9.55
C LEU A 79 -0.13 10.77 8.30
N VAL A 80 1.11 10.33 8.48
CA VAL A 80 1.95 9.82 7.39
C VAL A 80 1.41 8.47 6.91
N LEU A 81 0.96 7.63 7.84
CA LEU A 81 0.32 6.34 7.57
C LEU A 81 -0.91 6.46 6.66
N PHE A 82 -1.82 7.40 6.93
CA PHE A 82 -2.98 7.63 6.08
C PHE A 82 -2.60 8.15 4.69
N SER A 83 -1.56 8.97 4.63
CA SER A 83 -1.07 9.54 3.36
C SER A 83 -0.34 8.49 2.51
N LEU A 84 0.32 7.52 3.15
CA LEU A 84 0.96 6.38 2.50
C LEU A 84 -0.03 5.50 1.74
N ALA A 85 -1.32 5.47 2.11
CA ALA A 85 -2.33 4.75 1.34
C ALA A 85 -2.44 5.29 -0.10
N ALA A 86 -2.48 6.62 -0.26
CA ALA A 86 -2.52 7.27 -1.57
C ALA A 86 -1.21 7.07 -2.34
N VAL A 87 -0.07 7.18 -1.66
CA VAL A 87 1.25 6.92 -2.26
C VAL A 87 1.38 5.48 -2.74
N GLY A 88 0.95 4.50 -1.93
CA GLY A 88 0.99 3.09 -2.30
C GLY A 88 0.06 2.76 -3.47
N ALA A 89 -1.15 3.31 -3.46
CA ALA A 89 -2.09 3.14 -4.56
C ALA A 89 -1.52 3.68 -5.88
N THR A 90 -0.94 4.88 -5.85
CA THR A 90 -0.32 5.51 -7.03
C THR A 90 0.98 4.82 -7.45
N ALA A 91 1.82 4.38 -6.51
CA ALA A 91 3.04 3.64 -6.80
C ALA A 91 2.77 2.31 -7.50
N ASN A 92 1.75 1.57 -7.06
CA ASN A 92 1.40 0.27 -7.65
C ASN A 92 0.67 0.39 -9.00
N THR A 93 0.04 1.53 -9.29
CA THR A 93 -0.74 1.75 -10.52
C THR A 93 0.01 2.54 -11.58
N LEU A 94 0.72 3.61 -11.19
CA LEU A 94 1.45 4.48 -12.11
C LEU A 94 2.90 4.05 -12.31
N GLY A 95 3.53 3.28 -11.41
CA GLY A 95 4.98 3.06 -11.35
C GLY A 95 5.66 2.30 -12.51
N GLY A 96 5.13 2.33 -13.73
CA GLY A 96 5.73 1.76 -14.95
C GLY A 96 5.69 0.24 -14.93
N ALA A 97 6.62 -0.37 -14.19
CA ALA A 97 6.67 -1.78 -13.81
C ALA A 97 6.19 -1.99 -12.36
N GLY A 98 5.03 -1.43 -12.01
CA GLY A 98 4.45 -1.30 -10.67
C GLY A 98 4.28 -2.63 -9.91
N GLY A 99 5.39 -3.16 -9.41
CA GLY A 99 5.44 -4.34 -8.57
C GLY A 99 5.63 -3.99 -7.09
N PRO A 100 5.56 -4.99 -6.22
CA PRO A 100 5.79 -4.85 -4.78
C PRO A 100 7.05 -4.07 -4.37
N LEU A 101 8.12 -4.21 -5.15
CA LEU A 101 9.40 -3.54 -4.95
C LEU A 101 9.33 -2.03 -5.16
N ALA A 102 8.56 -1.56 -6.16
CA ALA A 102 8.39 -0.13 -6.40
C ALA A 102 7.64 0.52 -5.23
N VAL A 103 6.52 -0.10 -4.81
CA VAL A 103 5.75 0.33 -3.63
C VAL A 103 6.65 0.36 -2.39
N TYR A 104 7.49 -0.65 -2.20
CA TYR A 104 8.41 -0.73 -1.08
C TYR A 104 9.39 0.43 -1.00
N ILE A 105 10.11 0.72 -2.09
CA ILE A 105 11.10 1.80 -2.14
C ILE A 105 10.43 3.16 -1.97
N ILE A 106 9.33 3.39 -2.70
CA ILE A 106 8.61 4.68 -2.67
C ILE A 106 7.96 4.91 -1.31
N ALA A 107 7.36 3.89 -0.69
CA ALA A 107 6.76 3.99 0.63
C ALA A 107 7.81 4.30 1.70
N ILE A 108 8.99 3.67 1.65
CA ILE A 108 10.09 3.99 2.58
C ILE A 108 10.50 5.45 2.46
N ILE A 109 10.82 5.91 1.24
CA ILE A 109 11.30 7.29 1.02
C ILE A 109 10.22 8.30 1.44
N SER A 110 8.98 8.08 1.04
CA SER A 110 7.85 8.96 1.37
C SER A 110 7.57 8.97 2.87
N SER A 111 7.70 7.81 3.54
CA SER A 111 7.49 7.71 4.98
C SER A 111 8.54 8.48 5.77
N GLU A 112 9.81 8.43 5.37
CA GLU A 112 10.90 9.19 6.02
C GLU A 112 10.75 10.69 5.79
N LEU A 113 10.43 11.12 4.56
CA LEU A 113 10.16 12.53 4.24
C LEU A 113 8.95 13.06 5.04
N GLY A 114 7.89 12.26 5.16
CA GLY A 114 6.73 12.58 5.98
C GLY A 114 7.07 12.68 7.46
N ASN A 115 7.86 11.75 7.97
CA ASN A 115 8.24 11.71 9.38
C ASN A 115 9.12 12.91 9.77
N LEU A 116 9.97 13.37 8.86
CA LEU A 116 10.81 14.56 9.05
C LEU A 116 10.01 15.86 9.19
N VAL A 117 8.88 15.95 8.47
CA VAL A 117 7.97 17.10 8.52
C VAL A 117 6.96 16.98 9.67
N SER A 118 6.60 15.74 10.04
CA SER A 118 5.61 15.48 11.08
C SER A 118 6.05 16.01 12.44
N LYS A 119 5.08 16.56 13.18
CA LYS A 119 5.20 17.15 14.53
C LYS A 119 6.00 18.46 14.62
N LYS A 120 6.33 19.10 13.50
CA LYS A 120 7.10 20.37 13.51
C LYS A 120 6.24 21.64 13.53
N THR A 121 4.96 21.60 13.15
CA THR A 121 4.15 22.82 12.98
C THR A 121 2.71 22.69 13.48
N ARG A 122 2.05 23.81 13.83
CA ARG A 122 0.61 23.86 14.14
C ARG A 122 -0.28 23.52 12.92
N VAL A 123 0.28 23.55 11.71
CA VAL A 123 -0.37 23.25 10.43
C VAL A 123 0.04 21.86 9.92
N ASP A 124 0.60 21.01 10.78
CA ASP A 124 1.08 19.67 10.40
C ASP A 124 -0.03 18.88 9.68
N ILE A 125 -1.30 19.05 10.09
CA ILE A 125 -2.44 18.35 9.50
C ILE A 125 -2.60 18.50 7.98
N ILE A 126 -2.07 19.58 7.39
CA ILE A 126 -2.11 19.83 5.94
C ILE A 126 -0.73 19.57 5.34
N VAL A 127 0.34 19.99 6.01
CA VAL A 127 1.68 19.97 5.43
C VAL A 127 2.25 18.54 5.37
N THR A 128 2.06 17.69 6.38
CA THR A 128 2.53 16.30 6.30
C THR A 128 1.88 15.50 5.17
N PRO A 129 0.54 15.48 5.01
CA PRO A 129 -0.08 14.75 3.91
C PRO A 129 0.31 15.32 2.55
N LEU A 130 0.43 16.64 2.44
CA LEU A 130 0.81 17.29 1.20
C LEU A 130 2.24 16.92 0.79
N VAL A 131 3.20 16.96 1.72
CA VAL A 131 4.59 16.58 1.41
C VAL A 131 4.72 15.09 1.11
N THR A 132 4.05 14.22 1.89
CA THR A 132 4.11 12.76 1.67
C THR A 132 3.46 12.33 0.36
N ILE A 133 2.27 12.84 0.04
CA ILE A 133 1.59 12.52 -1.20
C ILE A 133 2.34 13.12 -2.39
N LEU A 134 2.75 14.39 -2.33
CA LEU A 134 3.46 14.99 -3.46
C LEU A 134 4.80 14.31 -3.71
N SER A 135 5.61 14.07 -2.68
CA SER A 135 6.89 13.36 -2.85
C SER A 135 6.68 11.94 -3.37
N GLY A 136 5.76 11.18 -2.78
CA GLY A 136 5.51 9.81 -3.18
C GLY A 136 4.94 9.68 -4.60
N THR A 137 4.00 10.54 -4.98
CA THR A 137 3.43 10.56 -6.33
C THR A 137 4.44 11.04 -7.38
N LEU A 138 5.27 12.04 -7.08
CA LEU A 138 6.33 12.47 -7.99
C LEU A 138 7.34 11.35 -8.24
N ILE A 139 7.78 10.67 -7.19
CA ILE A 139 8.73 9.56 -7.29
C ILE A 139 8.10 8.40 -8.06
N ALA A 140 6.81 8.09 -7.81
CA ALA A 140 6.08 7.09 -8.57
C ALA A 140 6.04 7.40 -10.07
N VAL A 141 5.74 8.65 -10.45
CA VAL A 141 5.71 9.08 -11.85
C VAL A 141 7.10 9.11 -12.49
N LEU A 142 8.14 9.45 -11.73
CA LEU A 142 9.52 9.43 -12.23
C LEU A 142 10.04 8.00 -12.44
N CYS A 143 9.71 7.07 -11.53
CA CYS A 143 9.99 5.64 -11.71
C CYS A 143 9.14 5.00 -12.81
N ALA A 144 7.99 5.58 -13.16
CA ALA A 144 7.10 5.06 -14.19
C ALA A 144 7.64 5.12 -15.62
N LYS A 145 8.61 6.01 -15.86
CA LYS A 145 9.09 6.36 -17.20
C LYS A 145 10.25 5.47 -17.70
N TRP A 146 10.57 4.42 -16.96
CA TRP A 146 11.58 3.40 -17.26
C TRP A 146 10.95 2.01 -17.17
#